data_AF-A0A3B9BDD7-F1
#
_entry.id   AF-A0A3B9BDD7-F1
#
_cell.length_a   1.000
_cell.length_b   1.000
_cell.length_c   1.000
_cell.angle_alpha   90.00
_cell.angle_beta   90.00
_cell.angle_gamma   90.00
#
_symmetry.space_group_name_H-M   'P 1'
#
loop_
_entity.id
_entity.type
_entity.pdbx_description
1 polymer ?
#
loop_
_entity_poly.entity_id
_entity_poly.type
_entity_poly.pdbx_seq_one_letter_code
_entity_poly.pdbx_strand_id
1 'polypeptide(L)'
;MKAFFKDVLRRMAVLLVSATLFAILSLIVFSFFAGSFLSPPNERIKKNSFLVLDLTMNLTDRPVDVSLEDLTRQALVDEEMIPGYHLREVVDTLRKASVEKSIKGIFITGGFAPSGYGW
;
A
#
# COMPACT_ATOMS: atom_id res chain seq x y z
N MET A 1 -29.32 -13.96 50.40
CA MET A 1 -29.35 -14.36 48.97
C MET A 1 -29.72 -13.22 48.02
N LYS A 2 -30.68 -12.32 48.33
CA LYS A 2 -31.07 -11.20 47.43
C LYS A 2 -29.93 -10.22 47.09
N ALA A 3 -29.09 -9.87 48.08
CA ALA A 3 -27.97 -8.96 47.88
C ALA A 3 -26.90 -9.52 46.92
N PHE A 4 -26.62 -10.82 47.00
CA PHE A 4 -25.68 -11.52 46.12
C PHE A 4 -26.16 -11.47 44.66
N PHE A 5 -27.42 -11.86 44.41
CA PHE A 5 -27.99 -11.81 43.06
C PHE A 5 -28.04 -10.40 42.49
N LYS A 6 -28.39 -9.39 43.30
CA LYS A 6 -28.37 -7.99 42.89
C LYS A 6 -26.98 -7.53 42.46
N ASP A 7 -25.93 -7.94 43.18
CA ASP A 7 -24.56 -7.55 42.86
C ASP A 7 -24.04 -8.28 41.61
N VAL A 8 -24.37 -9.57 41.44
CA VAL A 8 -24.05 -10.33 40.22
C VAL A 8 -24.73 -9.71 39.00
N LEU A 9 -26.02 -9.39 39.08
CA LEU A 9 -26.77 -8.80 37.97
C LEU A 9 -26.25 -7.40 37.61
N ARG A 10 -25.85 -6.61 38.61
CA ARG A 10 -25.22 -5.30 38.40
C ARG A 10 -23.89 -5.43 37.64
N ARG A 11 -23.04 -6.39 38.03
CA ARG A 11 -21.76 -6.64 37.35
C ARG A 11 -21.96 -7.13 35.92
N MET A 12 -22.92 -8.04 35.71
CA MET A 12 -23.27 -8.51 34.36
C MET A 12 -23.80 -7.38 33.47
N ALA A 13 -24.66 -6.51 34.01
CA ALA A 13 -25.16 -5.36 33.26
C ALA A 13 -24.03 -4.39 32.88
N VAL A 14 -23.12 -4.10 33.81
CA VAL A 14 -21.95 -3.24 33.52
C VAL A 14 -21.06 -3.86 32.44
N LEU A 15 -20.78 -5.16 32.52
CA LEU A 15 -19.99 -5.88 31.51
C LEU A 15 -20.67 -5.88 30.14
N LEU A 16 -21.99 -6.06 30.09
CA LEU A 16 -22.73 -6.08 28.83
C LEU A 16 -22.72 -4.69 28.18
N VAL A 17 -22.92 -3.63 28.96
CA VAL A 17 -22.86 -2.25 28.48
C VAL A 17 -21.46 -1.89 28.00
N SER A 18 -20.41 -2.23 28.77
CA SER A 18 -19.03 -1.93 28.39
C SER A 18 -18.59 -2.71 27.15
N ALA A 19 -18.95 -3.99 27.04
CA ALA A 19 -18.66 -4.82 25.88
C ALA A 19 -19.38 -4.28 24.63
N THR A 20 -20.64 -3.88 24.76
CA THR A 20 -21.41 -3.30 23.65
C THR A 20 -20.80 -1.98 23.19
N LEU A 21 -20.44 -1.09 24.12
CA LEU A 21 -19.78 0.18 23.79
C LEU A 21 -18.44 -0.05 23.08
N PHE A 22 -17.63 -0.99 23.58
CA PHE A 22 -16.35 -1.34 22.99
C PHE A 22 -16.52 -1.93 21.58
N ALA A 23 -17.50 -2.80 21.37
CA ALA A 23 -17.79 -3.38 20.06
C ALA A 23 -18.19 -2.31 19.03
N ILE A 24 -19.05 -1.35 19.43
CA ILE A 24 -19.44 -0.23 18.57
C ILE A 24 -18.21 0.61 18.19
N LEU A 25 -17.38 0.95 19.16
CA LEU A 25 -16.18 1.77 18.93
C LEU A 25 -15.17 1.03 18.03
N SER A 26 -14.96 -0.26 18.26
CA SER A 26 -14.13 -1.11 17.43
C SER A 26 -14.64 -1.17 15.98
N LEU A 27 -15.96 -1.26 15.78
CA LEU A 27 -16.56 -1.31 14.45
C LEU A 27 -16.40 0.01 13.69
N ILE A 28 -16.48 1.16 14.38
CA ILE A 28 -16.24 2.48 13.78
C ILE A 28 -14.78 2.58 13.31
N VAL A 29 -13.84 2.24 14.18
CA VAL A 29 -12.40 2.26 13.85
C VAL A 29 -12.11 1.31 12.69
N PHE A 30 -12.63 0.09 12.74
CA PHE A 30 -12.43 -0.90 11.68
C PHE A 30 -13.00 -0.42 10.34
N SER A 31 -14.19 0.19 10.34
CA SER A 31 -14.83 0.70 9.12
C SER A 31 -14.00 1.80 8.44
N PHE A 32 -13.35 2.66 9.23
CA PHE A 32 -12.45 3.70 8.71
C PHE A 32 -11.27 3.10 7.95
N PHE A 33 -10.66 2.04 8.47
CA PHE A 33 -9.53 1.37 7.81
C PHE A 33 -9.96 0.41 6.70
N ALA A 34 -11.12 -0.23 6.85
CA ALA A 34 -11.62 -1.20 5.88
C ALA A 34 -11.97 -0.57 4.53
N GLY A 35 -12.45 0.68 4.50
CA GLY A 35 -12.74 1.40 3.26
C GLY A 35 -11.52 1.52 2.33
N SER A 36 -10.36 1.81 2.91
CA SER A 36 -9.08 1.90 2.17
C SER A 36 -8.56 0.55 1.70
N PHE A 37 -8.89 -0.55 2.40
CA PHE A 37 -8.41 -1.88 2.05
C PHE A 37 -9.33 -2.61 1.05
N LEU A 38 -10.65 -2.41 1.15
CA LEU A 38 -11.65 -3.14 0.36
C LEU A 38 -11.91 -2.52 -1.01
N SER A 39 -11.59 -1.24 -1.20
CA SER A 39 -11.72 -0.56 -2.48
C SER A 39 -10.39 0.05 -2.89
N PRO A 40 -9.40 -0.78 -3.32
CA PRO A 40 -8.31 -0.23 -4.09
C PRO A 40 -8.96 0.51 -5.27
N PRO A 41 -8.62 1.79 -5.51
CA PRO A 41 -9.19 2.54 -6.62
C PRO A 41 -8.98 1.69 -7.86
N ASN A 42 -10.09 1.26 -8.47
CA ASN A 42 -10.04 0.52 -9.71
C ASN A 42 -9.70 1.54 -10.78
N GLU A 43 -8.41 1.92 -10.84
CA GLU A 43 -7.85 2.81 -11.83
C GLU A 43 -7.93 2.09 -13.17
N ARG A 44 -9.11 2.18 -13.79
CA ARG A 44 -9.30 1.67 -15.15
C ARG A 44 -8.47 2.54 -16.07
N ILE A 45 -7.56 1.91 -16.79
CA ILE A 45 -6.71 2.56 -17.80
C ILE A 45 -7.64 3.25 -18.81
N LYS A 46 -7.50 4.58 -18.93
CA LYS A 46 -8.27 5.36 -19.90
C LYS A 46 -7.91 4.89 -21.33
N LYS A 47 -8.92 4.80 -22.20
CA LYS A 47 -8.69 4.50 -23.63
C LYS A 47 -7.82 5.59 -24.26
N ASN A 48 -6.92 5.19 -25.16
CA ASN A 48 -5.96 6.06 -25.84
C ASN A 48 -4.90 6.68 -24.92
N SER A 49 -4.52 5.97 -23.86
CA SER A 49 -3.42 6.40 -22.99
C SER A 49 -2.06 6.04 -23.57
N PHE A 50 -1.02 6.71 -23.08
CA PHE A 50 0.38 6.36 -23.32
C PHE A 50 0.98 5.83 -22.03
N LEU A 51 1.76 4.76 -22.11
CA LEU A 51 2.59 4.30 -21.02
C LEU A 51 3.83 5.19 -20.95
N VAL A 52 4.03 5.92 -19.85
CA VAL A 52 5.24 6.71 -19.63
C VAL A 52 6.22 5.87 -18.82
N LEU A 53 7.37 5.55 -19.42
CA LEU A 53 8.49 4.92 -18.75
C LEU A 53 9.53 5.99 -18.46
N ASP A 54 9.56 6.47 -17.22
CA ASP A 54 10.61 7.36 -16.75
C ASP A 54 11.85 6.54 -16.37
N LEU A 55 13.00 6.85 -16.96
CA LEU A 55 14.28 6.19 -16.72
C LEU A 55 15.16 6.95 -15.72
N THR A 56 14.64 8.00 -15.09
CA THR A 56 15.27 8.73 -13.97
C THR A 56 15.19 7.90 -12.67
N MET A 57 15.45 6.60 -12.77
CA MET A 57 15.31 5.59 -11.73
C MET A 57 16.44 4.57 -11.86
N ASN A 58 16.71 3.82 -10.80
CA ASN A 58 17.71 2.76 -10.85
C ASN A 58 17.08 1.42 -11.25
N LEU A 59 17.60 0.77 -12.29
CA LEU A 59 17.08 -0.49 -12.85
C LEU A 59 18.00 -1.68 -12.53
N THR A 60 17.81 -2.31 -11.38
CA THR A 60 18.67 -3.41 -10.94
C THR A 60 18.06 -4.78 -11.21
N ASP A 61 18.89 -5.77 -11.51
CA ASP A 61 18.48 -7.18 -11.65
C ASP A 61 18.40 -7.90 -10.28
N ARG A 62 19.08 -7.36 -9.26
CA ARG A 62 19.09 -7.90 -7.90
C ARG A 62 17.89 -7.37 -7.10
N PRO A 63 17.22 -8.16 -6.25
CA PRO A 63 16.24 -7.67 -5.27
C PRO A 63 16.78 -6.45 -4.52
N VAL A 64 16.01 -5.36 -4.48
CA VAL A 64 16.30 -4.24 -3.59
C VAL A 64 15.88 -4.73 -2.22
N ASP A 65 16.84 -5.00 -1.35
CA ASP A 65 16.58 -5.29 0.05
C ASP A 65 16.09 -3.99 0.71
N VAL A 66 14.80 -3.68 0.57
CA VAL A 66 14.17 -2.55 1.26
C VAL A 66 14.12 -2.92 2.73
N SER A 67 15.06 -2.40 3.52
CA SER A 67 15.05 -2.62 4.96
C SER A 67 14.02 -1.71 5.62
N LEU A 68 13.50 -2.11 6.79
CA LEU A 68 12.63 -1.24 7.59
C LEU A 68 13.33 0.06 7.98
N GLU A 69 14.66 0.08 8.02
CA GLU A 69 15.47 1.26 8.32
C GLU A 69 15.50 2.25 7.15
N ASP A 70 15.43 1.77 5.91
CA ASP A 70 15.34 2.63 4.72
C ASP A 70 13.97 3.32 4.65
N LEU A 71 12.90 2.60 5.01
CA LEU A 71 11.54 3.15 5.06
C LEU A 71 11.38 4.21 6.15
N THR A 72 11.99 4.00 7.33
CA THR A 72 11.96 5.02 8.40
C THR A 72 12.82 6.22 8.05
N ARG A 73 13.97 6.03 7.41
CA ARG A 73 14.80 7.13 6.92
C ARG A 73 14.07 7.96 5.85
N GLN A 74 13.37 7.32 4.92
CA GLN A 74 12.56 8.01 3.91
C GLN A 74 11.40 8.81 4.51
N ALA A 75 10.80 8.34 5.61
CA ALA A 75 9.74 9.07 6.30
C ALA A 75 10.25 10.26 7.14
N LEU A 76 11.54 10.27 7.50
CA LEU A 76 12.15 11.26 8.38
C LEU A 76 13.04 12.27 7.65
N VAL A 77 13.61 11.88 6.51
CA VAL A 77 14.45 12.69 5.65
C VAL A 77 13.69 12.90 4.35
N ASP A 78 13.40 14.14 4.01
CA ASP A 78 12.72 14.56 2.77
C ASP A 78 13.62 14.38 1.51
N GLU A 79 14.54 13.40 1.55
CA GLU A 79 15.41 13.02 0.44
C GLU A 79 14.64 12.05 -0.46
N GLU A 80 14.43 12.46 -1.71
CA GLU A 80 13.95 11.57 -2.78
C GLU A 80 15.00 10.48 -3.02
N MET A 81 14.84 9.35 -2.34
CA MET A 81 15.56 8.14 -2.69
C MET A 81 15.18 7.78 -4.12
N ILE A 82 16.17 7.70 -5.02
CA ILE A 82 15.94 7.32 -6.42
C ILE A 82 15.21 5.97 -6.40
N PRO A 83 13.96 5.88 -6.90
CA PRO A 83 13.20 4.65 -6.83
C PRO A 83 13.96 3.56 -7.59
N GLY A 84 14.18 2.42 -6.93
CA GLY A 84 14.80 1.25 -7.53
C GLY A 84 13.71 0.30 -8.03
N TYR A 85 13.74 -0.03 -9.32
CA TYR A 85 12.83 -1.03 -9.90
C TYR A 85 13.61 -2.24 -10.42
N HIS A 86 12.94 -3.39 -10.41
CA HIS A 86 13.52 -4.60 -10.99
C HIS A 86 13.42 -4.58 -12.50
N LEU A 87 14.54 -4.89 -13.16
CA LEU A 87 14.58 -4.97 -14.62
C LEU A 87 13.53 -5.97 -15.14
N ARG A 88 13.38 -7.13 -14.48
CA ARG A 88 12.35 -8.11 -14.84
C ARG A 88 10.93 -7.58 -14.70
N GLU A 89 10.63 -6.83 -13.65
CA GLU A 89 9.31 -6.23 -13.46
C GLU A 89 8.97 -5.21 -14.54
N VAL A 90 9.95 -4.40 -14.96
CA VAL A 90 9.79 -3.46 -16.05
C VAL A 90 9.53 -4.19 -17.37
N VAL A 91 10.32 -5.21 -17.69
CA VAL A 91 10.13 -6.02 -18.91
C VAL A 91 8.76 -6.74 -18.91
N ASP A 92 8.35 -7.30 -17.77
CA ASP A 92 7.04 -7.95 -17.64
C ASP A 92 5.89 -6.93 -17.76
N THR A 93 6.06 -5.72 -17.23
CA THR A 93 5.08 -4.64 -17.36
C THR A 93 4.96 -4.17 -18.81
N LEU A 94 6.08 -4.02 -19.53
CA LEU A 94 6.07 -3.72 -20.96
C LEU A 94 5.39 -4.81 -21.77
N ARG A 95 5.58 -6.09 -21.40
CA ARG A 95 4.86 -7.22 -22.01
C ARG A 95 3.36 -7.19 -21.74
N LYS A 96 2.95 -6.82 -20.53
CA LYS A 96 1.52 -6.63 -20.20
C LYS A 96 0.93 -5.44 -20.96
N ALA A 97 1.69 -4.36 -21.09
CA ALA A 97 1.26 -3.17 -21.82
C ALA A 97 1.12 -3.43 -23.33
N SER A 98 1.93 -4.31 -23.91
CA SER A 98 1.85 -4.63 -25.34
C SER A 98 0.56 -5.36 -25.76
N VAL A 99 -0.08 -6.08 -24.83
CA VAL A 99 -1.36 -6.75 -25.07
C VAL A 99 -2.57 -5.89 -24.69
N GLU A 100 -2.36 -4.76 -24.02
CA GLU A 100 -3.43 -3.87 -23.56
C GLU A 100 -3.89 -2.93 -24.67
N LYS A 101 -5.14 -3.10 -25.12
CA LYS A 101 -5.73 -2.34 -26.25
C LYS A 101 -5.94 -0.86 -25.93
N SER A 102 -5.99 -0.50 -24.65
CA SER A 102 -6.21 0.88 -24.20
C SER A 102 -4.96 1.76 -24.35
N ILE A 103 -3.77 1.15 -24.39
CA ILE A 103 -2.48 1.82 -24.53
C ILE A 103 -2.16 1.97 -26.02
N LYS A 104 -1.92 3.20 -26.48
CA LYS A 104 -1.62 3.51 -27.89
C LYS A 104 -0.13 3.53 -28.21
N GLY A 105 0.70 3.71 -27.20
CA GLY A 105 2.15 3.79 -27.37
C GLY A 105 2.86 3.91 -26.03
N ILE A 106 4.19 3.84 -26.11
CA ILE A 106 5.09 3.98 -24.97
C ILE A 106 5.91 5.25 -25.19
N PHE A 107 5.98 6.09 -24.17
CA PHE A 107 6.81 7.27 -24.12
C PHE A 107 7.92 7.05 -23.12
N ILE A 108 9.17 7.18 -23.55
CA ILE A 108 10.34 6.96 -22.70
C ILE A 108 10.94 8.32 -22.38
N THR A 109 11.11 8.61 -21.09
CA THR A 109 11.66 9.88 -20.58
C THR A 109 12.83 9.64 -19.66
N GLY A 110 13.57 10.71 -19.34
CA GLY A 110 14.66 10.68 -18.37
C GLY A 110 16.02 10.29 -18.96
N GLY A 111 17.00 10.18 -18.06
CA GLY A 111 18.34 9.69 -18.35
C GLY A 111 18.71 8.66 -17.30
N PHE A 112 19.23 7.50 -17.73
CA PHE A 112 19.63 6.43 -16.82
C PHE A 112 20.48 6.98 -15.68
N ALA A 113 20.06 6.72 -14.43
CA ALA A 113 20.80 7.05 -13.23
C ALA A 113 21.36 5.75 -12.60
N PRO A 114 22.38 5.13 -13.22
CA PRO A 114 22.82 3.82 -12.79
C PRO A 114 23.52 3.90 -11.43
N SER A 115 23.08 3.10 -10.45
CA SER A 115 23.78 2.91 -9.18
C SER A 115 23.83 1.44 -8.78
N GLY A 116 24.95 0.99 -8.22
CA GLY A 116 25.10 -0.38 -7.72
C GLY A 116 25.29 -1.48 -8.78
N TYR A 117 25.59 -1.14 -10.04
CA TYR A 117 25.96 -2.13 -11.06
C TYR A 117 27.42 -2.59 -10.83
N GLY A 118 27.61 -3.73 -10.16
CA GLY A 118 28.90 -4.44 -10.16
C GLY A 118 29.72 -4.44 -8.87
N TRP A 119 29.09 -4.45 -7.69
CA TRP A 119 29.77 -4.48 -6.40
C TRP A 119 29.12 -5.51 -5.48
#